data_AF-A0A4D4MJD0-F1
#
_entry.id   AF-A0A4D4MJD0-F1
#
_cell.length_a   1.000
_cell.length_b   1.000
_cell.length_c   1.000
_cell.angle_alpha   90.00
_cell.angle_beta   90.00
_cell.angle_gamma   90.00
#
_symmetry.space_group_name_H-M   'P 1'
#
loop_
_entity.id
_entity.type
_entity.pdbx_description
1 polymer ?
#
loop_
_entity_poly.entity_id
_entity_poly.type
_entity_poly.pdbx_seq_one_letter_code
_entity_poly.pdbx_strand_id
1 'polypeptide(L)'
;MPGETLARVLRPVDAPDSGVTAEQVERVLRAVALARGGIGAGEADTAGAAHTAIGVDGSWRLGVARGRHAKQVAEYVGAEVRAETRRRALAELDLRLTRVQDELAERQRSLRMLTQHRDQVGDLLRRPPSARGLTDAWARTAEAERTAESFAGQAATAAREAEQARAGAVVARREAEATASAQDLPADPAALETVRLALDRLGQGAQRLRRRVRAVLSAADGHRGSRTDYGRAESARREAESDYAEPLGRLEAARRTVRALEEAIGATEQEILDREAETMRRLDAVGRQLPRIRRDLADVHDLRVRAEEEERARREALADQEAEALACGRGLRKALALPGVLRGAGLDTDGDEVALKSPDPLHLDVRERIAALRLLVDAVRRGLDAERHDISDTTLLNRHTDLRDQLSGGYDATIEEHDGIKLCRLVDDHGLHDIAVVGERIAAEAAEARDRLTEREREVFQRFLAGELGDHLSSQVLAAGALVAALNTTLATVRTSHGLGVALDWKLADGVEADVKAAVDLLRSPSGLRTREQSEQLRDVLQRRIEDARRADPAAGYAAHLRTALDYRDWFAFTPGW
;
A
#
# COMPACT_ATOMS: atom_id res chain seq x y z
N MET A 1 120.11 -58.40 -7.26
CA MET A 1 119.20 -57.40 -6.66
C MET A 1 117.90 -58.12 -6.31
N PRO A 2 117.50 -58.23 -5.03
CA PRO A 2 116.19 -58.78 -4.70
C PRO A 2 115.08 -57.84 -5.22
N GLY A 3 114.06 -58.40 -5.88
CA GLY A 3 112.97 -57.64 -6.51
C GLY A 3 111.98 -57.00 -5.53
N GLU A 4 111.12 -56.08 -6.02
CA GLU A 4 110.05 -55.47 -5.21
C GLU A 4 109.01 -56.52 -4.79
N THR A 5 108.55 -56.46 -3.55
CA THR A 5 107.58 -57.41 -2.96
C THR A 5 106.38 -56.66 -2.39
N LEU A 6 105.28 -57.37 -2.11
CA LEU A 6 104.08 -56.76 -1.52
C LEU A 6 104.32 -56.09 -0.16
N ALA A 7 105.37 -56.50 0.57
CA ALA A 7 105.78 -55.89 1.83
C ALA A 7 106.15 -54.38 1.70
N ARG A 8 106.37 -53.88 0.48
CA ARG A 8 106.61 -52.45 0.23
C ARG A 8 105.33 -51.60 0.27
N VAL A 9 104.19 -52.18 -0.08
CA VAL A 9 102.91 -51.45 -0.25
C VAL A 9 101.92 -51.81 0.85
N LEU A 10 102.03 -53.01 1.42
CA LEU A 10 101.19 -53.49 2.51
C LEU A 10 102.01 -53.62 3.79
N ARG A 11 101.45 -53.15 4.90
CA ARG A 11 102.01 -53.32 6.23
C ARG A 11 101.15 -54.34 7.00
N PRO A 12 101.74 -55.41 7.56
CA PRO A 12 101.02 -56.29 8.46
C PRO A 12 100.63 -55.51 9.72
N VAL A 13 99.41 -55.74 10.19
CA VAL A 13 98.90 -55.20 11.47
C VAL A 13 98.60 -56.40 12.34
N ASP A 14 98.99 -56.34 13.61
CA ASP A 14 98.73 -57.42 14.56
C ASP A 14 97.23 -57.69 14.69
N ALA A 15 96.87 -58.96 14.53
CA ALA A 15 95.51 -59.46 14.66
C ALA A 15 95.48 -60.54 15.76
N PRO A 16 95.34 -60.15 17.03
CA PRO A 16 95.58 -61.03 18.19
C PRO A 16 94.70 -62.29 18.20
N ASP A 17 93.50 -62.25 17.63
CA ASP A 17 92.56 -63.38 17.62
C ASP A 17 92.67 -64.28 16.37
N SER A 18 93.59 -63.99 15.45
CA SER A 18 93.69 -64.71 14.17
C SER A 18 94.57 -65.96 14.21
N GLY A 19 95.35 -66.14 15.28
CA GLY A 19 96.37 -67.20 15.37
C GLY A 19 97.56 -67.03 14.41
N VAL A 20 97.61 -65.94 13.64
CA VAL A 20 98.68 -65.62 12.70
C VAL A 20 99.43 -64.37 13.20
N THR A 21 100.74 -64.50 13.37
CA THR A 21 101.62 -63.40 13.81
C THR A 21 101.89 -62.41 12.67
N ALA A 22 102.13 -61.13 12.99
CA ALA A 22 102.53 -60.15 11.98
C ALA A 22 103.79 -60.57 11.21
N GLU A 23 104.72 -61.26 11.86
CA GLU A 23 105.93 -61.80 11.21
C GLU A 23 105.62 -62.87 10.16
N GLN A 24 104.65 -63.75 10.42
CA GLN A 24 104.21 -64.76 9.44
C GLN A 24 103.57 -64.08 8.22
N VAL A 25 102.74 -63.06 8.43
CA VAL A 25 102.14 -62.27 7.34
C VAL A 25 103.23 -61.52 6.58
N GLU A 26 104.19 -60.91 7.27
CA GLU A 26 105.30 -60.22 6.62
C GLU A 26 106.14 -61.16 5.74
N ARG A 27 106.39 -62.38 6.23
CA ARG A 27 107.11 -63.42 5.45
C ARG A 27 106.35 -63.77 4.18
N VAL A 28 105.03 -63.89 4.23
CA VAL A 28 104.18 -64.12 3.05
C VAL A 28 104.22 -62.90 2.11
N LEU A 29 104.11 -61.69 2.63
CA LEU A 29 104.18 -60.45 1.83
C LEU A 29 105.54 -60.27 1.14
N ARG A 30 106.63 -60.74 1.75
CA ARG A 30 107.97 -60.77 1.14
C ARG A 30 108.12 -61.90 0.11
N ALA A 31 107.36 -62.99 0.22
CA ALA A 31 107.39 -64.09 -0.74
C ALA A 31 106.62 -63.78 -2.04
N VAL A 32 105.71 -62.80 -2.03
CA VAL A 32 104.94 -62.38 -3.21
C VAL A 32 105.62 -61.19 -3.88
N ALA A 33 106.01 -61.36 -5.14
CA ALA A 33 106.60 -60.29 -5.93
C ALA A 33 105.56 -59.24 -6.35
N LEU A 34 105.96 -57.98 -6.37
CA LEU A 34 105.16 -56.87 -6.86
C LEU A 34 105.69 -56.43 -8.23
N ALA A 35 104.88 -56.60 -9.27
CA ALA A 35 105.21 -56.19 -10.62
C ALA A 35 104.68 -54.76 -10.89
N ARG A 36 105.59 -53.81 -11.21
CA ARG A 36 105.19 -52.45 -11.58
C ARG A 36 104.69 -52.34 -13.02
N GLY A 37 105.20 -53.18 -13.91
CA GLY A 37 104.60 -53.44 -15.22
C GLY A 37 103.65 -54.62 -15.10
N GLY A 38 102.53 -54.63 -15.83
CA GLY A 38 101.59 -55.74 -15.82
C GLY A 38 102.29 -57.06 -16.11
N ILE A 39 101.85 -58.14 -15.46
CA ILE A 39 102.43 -59.47 -15.63
C ILE A 39 102.08 -59.96 -17.03
N GLY A 40 102.97 -59.69 -17.99
CA GLY A 40 102.77 -59.99 -19.40
C GLY A 40 102.77 -61.49 -19.67
N ALA A 41 101.94 -61.93 -20.60
CA ALA A 41 101.81 -63.34 -20.98
C ALA A 41 103.09 -63.98 -21.58
N GLY A 42 104.16 -63.20 -21.79
CA GLY A 42 105.39 -63.60 -22.49
C GLY A 42 106.68 -63.52 -21.66
N GLU A 43 106.64 -63.21 -20.35
CA GLU A 43 107.80 -63.46 -19.47
C GLU A 43 107.86 -64.95 -19.13
N ALA A 44 108.29 -65.72 -20.14
CA ALA A 44 108.54 -67.14 -20.09
C ALA A 44 109.68 -67.45 -19.11
N ASP A 45 109.45 -68.45 -18.25
CA ASP A 45 110.39 -69.27 -17.48
C ASP A 45 111.87 -68.90 -17.59
N THR A 46 112.23 -67.71 -17.12
CA THR A 46 113.59 -67.42 -16.71
C THR A 46 113.77 -68.05 -15.35
N ALA A 47 114.88 -68.76 -15.14
CA ALA A 47 115.22 -69.51 -13.91
C ALA A 47 115.38 -68.64 -12.63
N GLY A 48 114.73 -67.47 -12.58
CA GLY A 48 114.62 -66.57 -11.44
C GLY A 48 113.28 -65.81 -11.35
N ALA A 49 112.26 -66.16 -12.16
CA ALA A 49 110.95 -65.51 -12.10
C ALA A 49 110.12 -65.98 -10.89
N ALA A 50 109.60 -65.06 -10.08
CA ALA A 50 108.91 -65.38 -8.83
C ALA A 50 107.62 -66.19 -9.06
N HIS A 51 107.45 -67.32 -8.36
CA HIS A 51 106.27 -68.20 -8.48
C HIS A 51 104.93 -67.53 -8.14
N THR A 52 104.93 -66.48 -7.31
CA THR A 52 103.73 -65.70 -6.96
C THR A 52 104.01 -64.21 -7.20
N ALA A 53 103.19 -63.56 -8.02
CA ALA A 53 103.34 -62.15 -8.34
C ALA A 53 101.99 -61.43 -8.48
N ILE A 54 101.93 -60.17 -8.07
CA ILE A 54 100.77 -59.29 -8.25
C ILE A 54 101.22 -57.99 -8.93
N GLY A 55 100.50 -57.57 -9.97
CA GLY A 55 100.67 -56.32 -10.68
C GLY A 55 99.78 -55.21 -10.14
N VAL A 56 100.24 -53.96 -10.24
CA VAL A 56 99.48 -52.77 -9.82
C VAL A 56 98.23 -52.50 -10.67
N ASP A 57 98.11 -53.14 -11.82
CA ASP A 57 96.99 -53.05 -12.77
C ASP A 57 95.90 -54.10 -12.54
N GLY A 58 95.99 -54.85 -11.42
CA GLY A 58 95.10 -55.93 -11.05
C GLY A 58 95.46 -57.29 -11.66
N SER A 59 96.57 -57.40 -12.41
CA SER A 59 97.09 -58.68 -12.90
C SER A 59 97.69 -59.49 -11.75
N TRP A 60 97.55 -60.82 -11.76
CA TRP A 60 98.13 -61.69 -10.74
C TRP A 60 98.56 -63.03 -11.34
N ARG A 61 99.57 -63.65 -10.71
CA ARG A 61 100.09 -64.98 -11.03
C ARG A 61 100.35 -65.79 -9.76
N LEU A 62 99.90 -67.04 -9.75
CA LEU A 62 100.18 -68.04 -8.71
C LEU A 62 100.51 -69.37 -9.40
N GLY A 63 101.79 -69.68 -9.53
CA GLY A 63 102.26 -70.82 -10.34
C GLY A 63 101.78 -70.67 -11.79
N VAL A 64 100.98 -71.63 -12.26
CA VAL A 64 100.38 -71.64 -13.61
C VAL A 64 99.11 -70.80 -13.72
N ALA A 65 98.47 -70.45 -12.61
CA ALA A 65 97.24 -69.66 -12.60
C ALA A 65 97.57 -68.18 -12.80
N ARG A 66 96.88 -67.53 -13.74
CA ARG A 66 96.99 -66.09 -14.01
C ARG A 66 95.62 -65.48 -14.26
N GLY A 67 95.43 -64.23 -13.86
CA GLY A 67 94.18 -63.51 -14.06
C GLY A 67 94.35 -62.01 -13.91
N ARG A 68 93.27 -61.27 -14.19
CA ARG A 68 93.22 -59.82 -13.96
C ARG A 68 91.86 -59.43 -13.39
N HIS A 69 91.86 -58.72 -12.27
CA HIS A 69 90.65 -58.12 -11.70
C HIS A 69 91.00 -56.80 -11.02
N ALA A 70 90.15 -55.79 -11.20
CA ALA A 70 90.33 -54.48 -10.61
C ALA A 70 89.02 -54.03 -9.95
N LYS A 71 89.16 -53.32 -8.83
CA LYS A 71 88.07 -52.63 -8.14
C LYS A 71 88.42 -51.15 -8.03
N GLN A 72 87.42 -50.27 -8.12
CA GLN A 72 87.64 -48.83 -8.03
C GLN A 72 88.10 -48.40 -6.63
N VAL A 73 87.72 -49.14 -5.59
CA VAL A 73 88.11 -48.90 -4.20
C VAL A 73 88.49 -50.24 -3.56
N ALA A 74 89.46 -50.23 -2.63
CA ALA A 74 89.72 -51.40 -1.80
C ALA A 74 88.49 -51.71 -0.94
N GLU A 75 88.16 -52.98 -0.73
CA GLU A 75 86.97 -53.40 0.06
C GLU A 75 87.33 -54.32 1.22
N TYR A 76 88.36 -55.15 1.05
CA TYR A 76 88.64 -56.27 1.96
C TYR A 76 90.02 -56.22 2.62
N VAL A 77 90.88 -55.30 2.18
CA VAL A 77 92.25 -55.16 2.69
C VAL A 77 92.29 -53.96 3.64
N GLY A 78 92.58 -54.22 4.92
CA GLY A 78 92.58 -53.23 6.00
C GLY A 78 91.33 -53.31 6.89
N ALA A 79 91.48 -52.95 8.16
CA ALA A 79 90.37 -52.95 9.12
C ALA A 79 89.38 -51.81 8.84
N GLU A 80 89.89 -50.61 8.56
CA GLU A 80 89.09 -49.41 8.26
C GLU A 80 88.27 -49.57 6.97
N VAL A 81 88.92 -50.07 5.91
CA VAL A 81 88.27 -50.34 4.62
C VAL A 81 87.13 -51.35 4.78
N ARG A 82 87.36 -52.46 5.50
CA ARG A 82 86.30 -53.44 5.80
C ARG A 82 85.16 -52.83 6.62
N ALA A 83 85.48 -51.97 7.58
CA ALA A 83 84.46 -51.28 8.39
C ALA A 83 83.64 -50.30 7.55
N GLU A 84 84.26 -49.60 6.60
CA GLU A 84 83.55 -48.71 5.68
C GLU A 84 82.70 -49.45 4.65
N THR A 85 83.20 -50.54 4.05
CA THR A 85 82.42 -51.40 3.17
C THR A 85 81.22 -52.00 3.90
N ARG A 86 81.38 -52.47 5.15
CA ARG A 86 80.25 -52.91 5.98
C ARG A 86 79.23 -51.79 6.23
N ARG A 87 79.68 -50.57 6.55
CA ARG A 87 78.78 -49.41 6.74
C ARG A 87 77.96 -49.11 5.49
N ARG A 88 78.58 -49.12 4.31
CA ARG A 88 77.88 -48.89 3.03
C ARG A 88 76.85 -50.00 2.74
N ALA A 89 77.24 -51.26 2.96
CA ALA A 89 76.33 -52.39 2.76
C ALA A 89 75.14 -52.35 3.74
N LEU A 90 75.36 -51.99 5.00
CA LEU A 90 74.29 -51.82 5.98
C LEU A 90 73.36 -50.67 5.60
N ALA A 91 73.90 -49.51 5.21
CA ALA A 91 73.08 -48.38 4.77
C ALA A 91 72.21 -48.72 3.54
N GLU A 92 72.74 -49.49 2.59
CA GLU A 92 71.96 -49.98 1.45
C GLU A 92 70.84 -50.94 1.87
N LEU A 93 71.14 -51.86 2.80
CA LEU A 93 70.14 -52.78 3.34
C LEU A 93 69.06 -52.04 4.14
N ASP A 94 69.43 -51.03 4.93
CA ASP A 94 68.50 -50.20 5.69
C ASP A 94 67.55 -49.45 4.74
N LEU A 95 68.07 -48.83 3.67
CA LEU A 95 67.24 -48.19 2.65
C LEU A 95 66.27 -49.16 1.98
N ARG A 96 66.73 -50.38 1.65
CA ARG A 96 65.87 -51.42 1.07
C ARG A 96 64.80 -51.87 2.07
N LEU A 97 65.14 -52.00 3.35
CA LEU A 97 64.21 -52.38 4.41
C LEU A 97 63.11 -51.32 4.59
N THR A 98 63.50 -50.05 4.69
CA THR A 98 62.55 -48.93 4.79
C THR A 98 61.58 -48.91 3.61
N ARG A 99 62.08 -49.06 2.39
CA ARG A 99 61.23 -49.10 1.19
C ARG A 99 60.19 -50.22 1.26
N VAL A 100 60.61 -51.44 1.62
CA VAL A 100 59.69 -52.59 1.71
C VAL A 100 58.67 -52.40 2.84
N GLN A 101 59.08 -51.78 3.95
CA GLN A 101 58.18 -51.45 5.06
C GLN A 101 57.11 -50.43 4.66
N ASP A 102 57.50 -49.39 3.91
CA ASP A 102 56.56 -48.38 3.39
C ASP A 102 55.56 -48.99 2.40
N GLU A 103 56.06 -49.82 1.47
CA GLU A 103 55.22 -50.55 0.51
C GLU A 103 54.22 -51.47 1.24
N LEU A 104 54.65 -52.18 2.30
CA LEU A 104 53.78 -53.02 3.12
C LEU A 104 52.70 -52.20 3.84
N ALA A 105 53.08 -51.07 4.44
CA ALA A 105 52.17 -50.19 5.16
C ALA A 105 51.08 -49.59 4.24
N GLU A 106 51.44 -49.24 3.00
CA GLU A 106 50.49 -48.81 1.98
C GLU A 106 49.49 -49.93 1.64
N ARG A 107 49.96 -51.15 1.34
CA ARG A 107 49.08 -52.27 1.00
C ARG A 107 48.14 -52.64 2.14
N GLN A 108 48.62 -52.58 3.39
CA GLN A 108 47.77 -52.81 4.57
C GLN A 108 46.70 -51.72 4.75
N ARG A 109 46.97 -50.46 4.40
CA ARG A 109 45.94 -49.39 4.40
C ARG A 109 44.89 -49.65 3.34
N SER A 110 45.28 -49.98 2.11
CA SER A 110 44.34 -50.29 1.03
C SER A 110 43.45 -51.48 1.38
N LEU A 111 44.01 -52.54 1.97
CA LEU A 111 43.24 -53.72 2.38
C LEU A 111 42.19 -53.37 3.43
N ARG A 112 42.53 -52.55 4.42
CA ARG A 112 41.58 -52.10 5.46
C ARG A 112 40.40 -51.34 4.86
N MET A 113 40.67 -50.38 3.95
CA MET A 113 39.62 -49.61 3.27
C MET A 113 38.69 -50.51 2.45
N LEU A 114 39.25 -51.43 1.67
CA LEU A 114 38.46 -52.36 0.86
C LEU A 114 37.63 -53.32 1.73
N THR A 115 38.19 -53.77 2.86
CA THR A 115 37.46 -54.62 3.81
C THR A 115 36.29 -53.86 4.43
N GLN A 116 36.51 -52.61 4.86
CA GLN A 116 35.44 -51.76 5.40
C GLN A 116 34.33 -51.52 4.37
N HIS A 117 34.67 -51.22 3.11
CA HIS A 117 33.66 -51.05 2.06
C HIS A 117 32.88 -52.33 1.79
N ARG A 118 33.58 -53.49 1.74
CA ARG A 118 32.93 -54.79 1.59
C ARG A 118 31.94 -55.05 2.72
N ASP A 119 32.35 -54.78 3.96
CA ASP A 119 31.53 -55.03 5.14
C ASP A 119 30.31 -54.09 5.17
N GLN A 120 30.48 -52.80 4.82
CA GLN A 120 29.38 -51.85 4.66
C GLN A 120 28.34 -52.30 3.61
N VAL A 121 28.80 -52.73 2.43
CA VAL A 121 27.91 -53.24 1.38
C VAL A 121 27.22 -54.53 1.84
N GLY A 122 27.96 -55.42 2.52
CA GLY A 122 27.42 -56.65 3.09
C GLY A 122 26.31 -56.37 4.12
N ASP A 123 26.51 -55.39 4.99
CA ASP A 123 25.53 -54.99 6.00
C ASP A 123 24.28 -54.37 5.37
N LEU A 124 24.44 -53.52 4.36
CA LEU A 124 23.31 -52.93 3.63
C LEU A 124 22.48 -54.00 2.89
N LEU A 125 23.12 -55.02 2.32
CA LEU A 125 22.43 -56.14 1.66
C LEU A 125 21.70 -57.03 2.68
N ARG A 126 22.28 -57.26 3.87
CA ARG A 126 21.64 -58.04 4.94
C ARG A 126 20.51 -57.29 5.63
N ARG A 127 20.62 -55.96 5.73
CA ARG A 127 19.68 -55.08 6.42
C ARG A 127 19.33 -53.89 5.51
N PRO A 128 18.55 -54.12 4.45
CA PRO A 128 18.10 -53.03 3.60
C PRO A 128 17.25 -52.05 4.42
N PRO A 129 17.34 -50.73 4.14
CA PRO A 129 16.49 -49.76 4.81
C PRO A 129 15.01 -50.06 4.55
N SER A 130 14.18 -49.92 5.58
CA SER A 130 12.76 -50.27 5.47
C SER A 130 12.00 -49.26 4.61
N ALA A 131 11.22 -49.74 3.64
CA ALA A 131 10.35 -48.89 2.81
C ALA A 131 9.17 -48.25 3.58
N ARG A 132 8.96 -48.60 4.86
CA ARG A 132 7.83 -48.14 5.67
C ARG A 132 7.68 -46.61 5.70
N GLY A 133 8.78 -45.87 5.91
CA GLY A 133 8.72 -44.40 5.92
C GLY A 133 8.21 -43.79 4.62
N LEU A 134 8.54 -44.40 3.47
CA LEU A 134 8.05 -43.99 2.16
C LEU A 134 6.58 -44.40 1.97
N THR A 135 6.23 -45.63 2.34
CA THR A 135 4.84 -46.14 2.25
C THR A 135 3.89 -45.31 3.12
N ASP A 136 4.28 -44.98 4.35
CA ASP A 136 3.50 -44.18 5.29
C ASP A 136 3.36 -42.72 4.81
N ALA A 137 4.41 -42.15 4.22
CA ALA A 137 4.33 -40.83 3.59
C ALA A 137 3.35 -40.84 2.41
N TRP A 138 3.42 -41.86 1.56
CA TRP A 138 2.52 -41.97 0.40
C TRP A 138 1.06 -42.17 0.80
N ALA A 139 0.81 -42.99 1.82
CA ALA A 139 -0.53 -43.20 2.36
C ALA A 139 -1.14 -41.91 2.92
N ARG A 140 -0.35 -41.10 3.65
CA ARG A 140 -0.80 -39.79 4.16
C ARG A 140 -1.13 -38.81 3.04
N THR A 141 -0.32 -38.77 1.97
CA THR A 141 -0.62 -37.92 0.82
C THR A 141 -1.92 -38.34 0.13
N ALA A 142 -2.10 -39.64 -0.12
CA ALA A 142 -3.32 -40.17 -0.74
C ALA A 142 -4.57 -39.99 0.12
N GLU A 143 -4.44 -39.95 1.45
CA GLU A 143 -5.53 -39.59 2.35
C GLU A 143 -5.86 -38.10 2.27
N ALA A 144 -4.84 -37.23 2.32
CA ALA A 144 -5.02 -35.78 2.21
C ALA A 144 -5.66 -35.37 0.88
N GLU A 145 -5.27 -36.01 -0.24
CA GLU A 145 -5.88 -35.79 -1.56
C GLU A 145 -7.37 -36.16 -1.56
N ARG A 146 -7.74 -37.34 -1.03
CA ARG A 146 -9.15 -37.76 -0.93
C ARG A 146 -9.97 -36.82 -0.04
N THR A 147 -9.40 -36.34 1.07
CA THR A 147 -10.07 -35.36 1.93
C THR A 147 -10.27 -34.02 1.22
N ALA A 148 -9.25 -33.55 0.47
CA ALA A 148 -9.35 -32.33 -0.31
C ALA A 148 -10.41 -32.44 -1.43
N GLU A 149 -10.47 -33.56 -2.14
CA GLU A 149 -11.51 -33.83 -3.14
C GLU A 149 -12.92 -33.84 -2.51
N SER A 150 -13.07 -34.44 -1.34
CA SER A 150 -14.34 -34.45 -0.61
C SER A 150 -14.79 -33.04 -0.22
N PHE A 151 -13.89 -32.22 0.35
CA PHE A 151 -14.21 -30.84 0.70
C PHE A 151 -14.47 -29.96 -0.52
N ALA A 152 -13.74 -30.15 -1.61
CA ALA A 152 -14.00 -29.47 -2.88
C ALA A 152 -15.40 -29.81 -3.41
N GLY A 153 -15.80 -31.09 -3.32
CA GLY A 153 -17.15 -31.55 -3.65
C GLY A 153 -18.22 -30.86 -2.80
N GLN A 154 -18.04 -30.82 -1.47
CA GLN A 154 -18.98 -30.16 -0.54
C GLN A 154 -19.06 -28.64 -0.77
N ALA A 155 -17.93 -27.98 -1.03
CA ALA A 155 -17.90 -26.56 -1.35
C ALA A 155 -18.64 -26.27 -2.68
N ALA A 156 -18.46 -27.12 -3.68
CA ALA A 156 -19.16 -26.99 -4.96
C ALA A 156 -20.67 -27.20 -4.83
N THR A 157 -21.14 -28.14 -4.00
CA THR A 157 -22.58 -28.32 -3.75
C THR A 157 -23.16 -27.13 -2.99
N ALA A 158 -22.49 -26.66 -1.92
CA ALA A 158 -22.92 -25.51 -1.15
C ALA A 158 -22.96 -24.22 -2.01
N ALA A 159 -21.99 -24.03 -2.90
CA ALA A 159 -21.97 -22.91 -3.84
C ALA A 159 -23.16 -22.95 -4.81
N ARG A 160 -23.51 -24.14 -5.33
CA ARG A 160 -24.69 -24.30 -6.20
C ARG A 160 -25.99 -24.02 -5.46
N GLU A 161 -26.13 -24.50 -4.23
CA GLU A 161 -27.31 -24.24 -3.39
C GLU A 161 -27.45 -22.75 -3.07
N ALA A 162 -26.34 -22.07 -2.75
CA ALA A 162 -26.35 -20.62 -2.52
C ALA A 162 -26.73 -19.84 -3.79
N GLU A 163 -26.25 -20.25 -4.96
CA GLU A 163 -26.59 -19.61 -6.23
C GLU A 163 -28.07 -19.82 -6.58
N GLN A 164 -28.60 -21.03 -6.39
CA GLN A 164 -30.02 -21.32 -6.56
C GLN A 164 -30.90 -20.50 -5.61
N ALA A 165 -30.50 -20.37 -4.34
CA ALA A 165 -31.21 -19.54 -3.36
C ALA A 165 -31.19 -18.05 -3.74
N ARG A 166 -30.06 -17.54 -4.23
CA ARG A 166 -29.93 -16.15 -4.73
C ARG A 166 -30.80 -15.92 -5.95
N ALA A 167 -30.77 -16.82 -6.93
CA ALA A 167 -31.61 -16.74 -8.11
C ALA A 167 -33.11 -16.75 -7.73
N GLY A 168 -33.51 -17.64 -6.82
CA GLY A 168 -34.87 -17.69 -6.28
C GLY A 168 -35.28 -16.40 -5.58
N ALA A 169 -34.39 -15.82 -4.75
CA ALA A 169 -34.64 -14.55 -4.08
C ALA A 169 -34.77 -13.37 -5.05
N VAL A 170 -33.97 -13.33 -6.12
CA VAL A 170 -34.07 -12.29 -7.16
C VAL A 170 -35.39 -12.42 -7.94
N VAL A 171 -35.81 -13.63 -8.29
CA VAL A 171 -37.10 -13.87 -8.96
C VAL A 171 -38.25 -13.43 -8.06
N ALA A 172 -38.27 -13.88 -6.80
CA ALA A 172 -39.31 -13.51 -5.83
C ALA A 172 -39.37 -11.99 -5.60
N ARG A 173 -38.20 -11.32 -5.51
CA ARG A 173 -38.14 -9.86 -5.38
C ARG A 173 -38.68 -9.16 -6.62
N ARG A 174 -38.31 -9.60 -7.82
CA ARG A 174 -38.84 -9.04 -9.08
C ARG A 174 -40.35 -9.21 -9.20
N GLU A 175 -40.88 -10.37 -8.82
CA GLU A 175 -42.33 -10.62 -8.78
C GLU A 175 -43.04 -9.68 -7.79
N ALA A 176 -42.46 -9.49 -6.60
CA ALA A 176 -42.98 -8.56 -5.59
C ALA A 176 -42.94 -7.10 -6.08
N GLU A 177 -41.82 -6.65 -6.64
CA GLU A 177 -41.66 -5.30 -7.20
C GLU A 177 -42.59 -5.05 -8.38
N ALA A 178 -42.75 -6.03 -9.29
CA ALA A 178 -43.68 -5.94 -10.41
C ALA A 178 -45.14 -5.85 -9.94
N THR A 179 -45.51 -6.64 -8.92
CA THR A 179 -46.86 -6.60 -8.33
C THR A 179 -47.10 -5.27 -7.62
N ALA A 180 -46.12 -4.77 -6.87
CA ALA A 180 -46.20 -3.48 -6.18
C ALA A 180 -46.35 -2.33 -7.19
N SER A 181 -45.52 -2.31 -8.24
CA SER A 181 -45.60 -1.30 -9.30
C SER A 181 -46.91 -1.36 -10.08
N ALA A 182 -47.46 -2.55 -10.33
CA ALA A 182 -48.74 -2.69 -11.04
C ALA A 182 -49.94 -2.15 -10.23
N GLN A 183 -49.78 -1.98 -8.92
CA GLN A 183 -50.82 -1.47 -8.00
C GLN A 183 -50.46 -0.09 -7.44
N ASP A 184 -49.41 0.57 -7.97
CA ASP A 184 -48.86 1.84 -7.44
C ASP A 184 -48.55 1.78 -5.92
N LEU A 185 -48.14 0.61 -5.44
CA LEU A 185 -47.78 0.37 -4.04
C LEU A 185 -46.25 0.35 -3.86
N PRO A 186 -45.74 0.70 -2.66
CA PRO A 186 -44.34 0.50 -2.32
C PRO A 186 -43.96 -0.98 -2.26
N ALA A 187 -42.79 -1.34 -2.78
CA ALA A 187 -42.24 -2.70 -2.68
C ALA A 187 -41.58 -2.99 -1.30
N ASP A 188 -41.27 -1.94 -0.53
CA ASP A 188 -40.69 -2.07 0.81
C ASP A 188 -41.75 -2.50 1.84
N PRO A 189 -41.50 -3.56 2.64
CA PRO A 189 -42.44 -4.04 3.64
C PRO A 189 -42.85 -2.99 4.68
N ALA A 190 -41.94 -2.13 5.13
CA ALA A 190 -42.24 -1.10 6.14
C ALA A 190 -43.11 0.03 5.56
N ALA A 191 -42.83 0.43 4.32
CA ALA A 191 -43.67 1.37 3.57
C ALA A 191 -45.06 0.79 3.29
N LEU A 192 -45.17 -0.49 2.91
CA LEU A 192 -46.46 -1.17 2.71
C LEU A 192 -47.30 -1.19 3.99
N GLU A 193 -46.67 -1.45 5.13
CA GLU A 193 -47.33 -1.43 6.44
C GLU A 193 -47.85 -0.02 6.80
N THR A 194 -47.11 1.02 6.41
CA THR A 194 -47.54 2.41 6.58
C THR A 194 -48.78 2.72 5.73
N VAL A 195 -48.80 2.26 4.47
CA VAL A 195 -49.98 2.39 3.59
C VAL A 195 -51.18 1.64 4.19
N ARG A 196 -50.98 0.42 4.68
CA ARG A 196 -52.03 -0.37 5.35
C ARG A 196 -52.64 0.39 6.54
N LEU A 197 -51.79 0.92 7.43
CA LEU A 197 -52.22 1.72 8.57
C LEU A 197 -52.96 3.01 8.16
N ALA A 198 -52.53 3.66 7.07
CA ALA A 198 -53.19 4.84 6.53
C ALA A 198 -54.58 4.51 5.97
N LEU A 199 -54.71 3.39 5.23
CA LEU A 199 -55.99 2.89 4.72
C LEU A 199 -56.95 2.53 5.86
N ASP A 200 -56.44 1.89 6.92
CA ASP A 200 -57.25 1.58 8.11
C ASP A 200 -57.75 2.85 8.81
N ARG A 201 -56.88 3.86 8.97
CA ARG A 201 -57.25 5.17 9.53
C ARG A 201 -58.26 5.89 8.64
N LEU A 202 -58.10 5.86 7.32
CA LEU A 202 -59.05 6.42 6.36
C LEU A 202 -60.41 5.73 6.48
N GLY A 203 -60.43 4.39 6.54
CA GLY A 203 -61.65 3.61 6.72
C GLY A 203 -62.39 3.96 8.02
N GLN A 204 -61.67 4.06 9.13
CA GLN A 204 -62.22 4.50 10.42
C GLN A 204 -62.71 5.95 10.37
N GLY A 205 -61.95 6.85 9.75
CA GLY A 205 -62.30 8.25 9.55
C GLY A 205 -63.58 8.42 8.72
N ALA A 206 -63.69 7.70 7.61
CA ALA A 206 -64.87 7.70 6.74
C ALA A 206 -66.11 7.17 7.48
N GLN A 207 -65.98 6.13 8.29
CA GLN A 207 -67.08 5.65 9.13
C GLN A 207 -67.51 6.67 10.19
N ARG A 208 -66.55 7.35 10.84
CA ARG A 208 -66.85 8.44 11.80
C ARG A 208 -67.54 9.62 11.11
N LEU A 209 -67.04 10.04 9.94
CA LEU A 209 -67.64 11.10 9.15
C LEU A 209 -69.08 10.74 8.76
N ARG A 210 -69.30 9.52 8.24
CA ARG A 210 -70.64 9.04 7.90
C ARG A 210 -71.60 9.07 9.08
N ARG A 211 -71.14 8.69 10.29
CA ARG A 211 -71.94 8.80 11.52
C ARG A 211 -72.25 10.26 11.88
N ARG A 212 -71.26 11.15 11.80
CA ARG A 212 -71.45 12.59 12.08
C ARG A 212 -72.39 13.25 11.08
N VAL A 213 -72.24 12.99 9.78
CA VAL A 213 -73.15 13.49 8.74
C VAL A 213 -74.57 13.03 9.00
N ARG A 214 -74.79 11.75 9.33
CA ARG A 214 -76.11 11.25 9.72
C ARG A 214 -76.67 11.94 10.96
N ALA A 215 -75.84 12.19 11.97
CA ALA A 215 -76.26 12.90 13.18
C ALA A 215 -76.65 14.36 12.88
N VAL A 216 -75.87 15.06 12.05
CA VAL A 216 -76.18 16.44 11.63
C VAL A 216 -77.46 16.49 10.80
N LEU A 217 -77.66 15.57 9.86
CA LEU A 217 -78.89 15.48 9.08
C LEU A 217 -80.10 15.21 10.00
N SER A 218 -79.98 14.27 10.93
CA SER A 218 -81.03 14.00 11.92
C SER A 218 -81.33 15.19 12.83
N ALA A 219 -80.30 15.92 13.26
CA ALA A 219 -80.46 17.13 14.06
C ALA A 219 -81.10 18.28 13.24
N ALA A 220 -80.73 18.42 11.96
CA ALA A 220 -81.33 19.40 11.07
C ALA A 220 -82.81 19.10 10.79
N ASP A 221 -83.16 17.83 10.58
CA ASP A 221 -84.55 17.40 10.42
C ASP A 221 -85.34 17.60 11.73
N GLY A 222 -84.75 17.28 12.89
CA GLY A 222 -85.32 17.57 14.20
C GLY A 222 -85.53 19.07 14.45
N HIS A 223 -84.60 19.91 14.00
CA HIS A 223 -84.73 21.37 14.07
C HIS A 223 -85.83 21.88 13.14
N ARG A 224 -85.97 21.33 11.92
CA ARG A 224 -87.10 21.66 11.03
C ARG A 224 -88.43 21.29 11.70
N GLY A 225 -88.54 20.10 12.28
CA GLY A 225 -89.71 19.67 13.05
C GLY A 225 -90.02 20.63 14.22
N SER A 226 -89.00 20.97 15.00
CA SER A 226 -89.14 21.91 16.12
C SER A 226 -89.55 23.31 15.65
N ARG A 227 -89.07 23.79 14.50
CA ARG A 227 -89.51 25.06 13.91
C ARG A 227 -90.96 25.01 13.43
N THR A 228 -91.39 23.90 12.84
CA THR A 228 -92.80 23.74 12.45
C THR A 228 -93.70 23.68 13.67
N ASP A 229 -93.26 23.00 14.75
CA ASP A 229 -94.00 22.93 16.01
C ASP A 229 -94.07 24.29 16.69
N TYR A 230 -92.95 25.01 16.74
CA TYR A 230 -92.91 26.40 17.22
C TYR A 230 -93.82 27.30 16.40
N GLY A 231 -93.81 27.20 15.07
CA GLY A 231 -94.71 27.97 14.21
C GLY A 231 -96.18 27.65 14.45
N ARG A 232 -96.53 26.37 14.69
CA ARG A 232 -97.88 25.96 15.11
C ARG A 232 -98.25 26.53 16.48
N ALA A 233 -97.35 26.47 17.45
CA ALA A 233 -97.56 27.02 18.79
C ALA A 233 -97.68 28.55 18.78
N GLU A 234 -96.90 29.24 17.95
CA GLU A 234 -96.97 30.69 17.76
C GLU A 234 -98.30 31.10 17.12
N SER A 235 -98.76 30.38 16.09
CA SER A 235 -100.07 30.60 15.48
C SER A 235 -101.20 30.35 16.48
N ALA A 236 -101.16 29.25 17.23
CA ALA A 236 -102.15 28.96 18.27
C ALA A 236 -102.14 30.01 19.39
N ARG A 237 -100.96 30.51 19.79
CA ARG A 237 -100.83 31.63 20.72
C ARG A 237 -101.45 32.90 20.14
N ARG A 238 -101.18 33.24 18.88
CA ARG A 238 -101.75 34.43 18.21
C ARG A 238 -103.26 34.35 18.07
N GLU A 239 -103.79 33.17 17.75
CA GLU A 239 -105.22 32.91 17.69
C GLU A 239 -105.86 33.10 19.06
N ALA A 240 -105.29 32.49 20.11
CA ALA A 240 -105.73 32.72 21.48
C ALA A 240 -105.63 34.21 21.89
N GLU A 241 -104.53 34.91 21.58
CA GLU A 241 -104.38 36.34 21.84
C GLU A 241 -105.42 37.18 21.11
N SER A 242 -105.78 36.83 19.87
CA SER A 242 -106.85 37.46 19.11
C SER A 242 -108.22 37.20 19.74
N ASP A 243 -108.48 35.95 20.15
CA ASP A 243 -109.70 35.57 20.87
C ASP A 243 -109.82 36.29 22.21
N TYR A 244 -108.70 36.56 22.90
CA TYR A 244 -108.64 37.36 24.11
C TYR A 244 -108.67 38.87 23.87
N ALA A 245 -108.28 39.36 22.68
CA ALA A 245 -108.25 40.78 22.36
C ALA A 245 -109.63 41.41 22.34
N GLU A 246 -110.66 40.69 21.89
CA GLU A 246 -112.03 41.21 21.86
C GLU A 246 -112.66 41.32 23.28
N PRO A 247 -112.58 40.29 24.16
CA PRO A 247 -112.96 40.41 25.56
C PRO A 247 -112.12 41.44 26.34
N LEU A 248 -110.80 41.49 26.12
CA LEU A 248 -109.92 42.47 26.77
C LEU A 248 -110.24 43.89 26.31
N GLY A 249 -110.49 44.08 25.01
CA GLY A 249 -110.95 45.36 24.45
C GLY A 249 -112.27 45.80 25.06
N ARG A 250 -113.22 44.87 25.27
CA ARG A 250 -114.47 45.14 26.00
C ARG A 250 -114.22 45.52 27.46
N LEU A 251 -113.34 44.81 28.17
CA LEU A 251 -112.96 45.09 29.56
C LEU A 251 -112.24 46.44 29.68
N GLU A 252 -111.30 46.74 28.80
CA GLU A 252 -110.54 47.98 28.79
C GLU A 252 -111.41 49.16 28.38
N ALA A 253 -112.30 49.00 27.40
CA ALA A 253 -113.30 50.02 27.07
C ALA A 253 -114.22 50.28 28.27
N ALA A 254 -114.69 49.23 28.96
CA ALA A 254 -115.47 49.36 30.18
C ALA A 254 -114.67 50.01 31.34
N ARG A 255 -113.38 49.69 31.48
CA ARG A 255 -112.51 50.32 32.48
C ARG A 255 -112.15 51.76 32.13
N ARG A 256 -112.01 52.10 30.85
CA ARG A 256 -111.78 53.47 30.36
C ARG A 256 -113.04 54.29 30.44
N THR A 257 -114.23 53.73 30.22
CA THR A 257 -115.48 54.45 30.48
C THR A 257 -115.69 54.65 31.98
N VAL A 258 -115.39 53.66 32.82
CA VAL A 258 -115.43 53.82 34.27
C VAL A 258 -114.38 54.84 34.74
N ARG A 259 -113.12 54.75 34.31
CA ARG A 259 -112.08 55.74 34.65
C ARG A 259 -112.36 57.12 34.09
N ALA A 260 -112.85 57.24 32.85
CA ALA A 260 -113.23 58.53 32.30
C ALA A 260 -114.47 59.11 33.00
N LEU A 261 -115.39 58.28 33.49
CA LEU A 261 -116.50 58.72 34.35
C LEU A 261 -116.00 59.10 35.77
N GLU A 262 -115.03 58.38 36.32
CA GLU A 262 -114.39 58.69 37.62
C GLU A 262 -113.48 59.92 37.55
N GLU A 263 -112.75 60.12 36.46
CA GLU A 263 -111.85 61.26 36.20
C GLU A 263 -112.63 62.49 35.70
N ALA A 264 -113.74 62.33 34.96
CA ALA A 264 -114.66 63.43 34.64
C ALA A 264 -115.45 63.92 35.86
N ILE A 265 -115.46 63.17 36.97
CA ILE A 265 -115.95 63.64 38.26
C ILE A 265 -114.90 64.53 38.98
N GLY A 266 -113.67 64.68 38.45
CA GLY A 266 -112.60 65.41 39.15
C GLY A 266 -111.55 66.21 38.37
N ALA A 267 -111.45 66.18 37.03
CA ALA A 267 -110.34 66.82 36.30
C ALA A 267 -110.75 68.07 35.50
N THR A 268 -110.00 69.17 35.67
CA THR A 268 -110.12 70.44 34.93
C THR A 268 -109.28 70.45 33.64
N GLU A 269 -109.79 71.10 32.60
CA GLU A 269 -109.28 71.19 31.20
C GLU A 269 -107.78 71.49 31.03
N GLN A 270 -107.13 72.11 32.03
CA GLN A 270 -105.71 72.49 31.99
C GLN A 270 -104.73 71.32 32.21
N GLU A 271 -105.10 70.27 32.95
CA GLU A 271 -104.17 69.16 33.26
C GLU A 271 -103.93 68.20 32.07
N ILE A 272 -104.85 68.21 31.09
CA ILE A 272 -104.77 67.39 29.87
C ILE A 272 -103.78 68.03 28.87
N LEU A 273 -103.77 69.36 28.77
CA LEU A 273 -102.90 70.11 27.85
C LEU A 273 -101.42 70.06 28.26
N ASP A 274 -101.12 70.07 29.56
CA ASP A 274 -99.75 70.00 30.06
C ASP A 274 -99.06 68.64 29.77
N ARG A 275 -99.85 67.56 29.79
CA ARG A 275 -99.38 66.19 29.48
C ARG A 275 -99.01 66.02 28.00
N GLU A 276 -99.80 66.62 27.10
CA GLU A 276 -99.54 66.58 25.66
C GLU A 276 -98.26 67.34 25.33
N ALA A 277 -98.05 68.51 25.94
CA ALA A 277 -96.85 69.32 25.76
C ALA A 277 -95.56 68.63 26.27
N GLU A 278 -95.62 67.87 27.37
CA GLU A 278 -94.47 67.08 27.85
C GLU A 278 -94.10 65.95 26.89
N THR A 279 -95.09 65.25 26.34
CA THR A 279 -94.88 64.10 25.45
C THR A 279 -94.30 64.55 24.10
N MET A 280 -94.79 65.67 23.57
CA MET A 280 -94.27 66.27 22.34
C MET A 280 -92.79 66.69 22.48
N ARG A 281 -92.42 67.28 23.63
CA ARG A 281 -91.03 67.68 23.92
C ARG A 281 -90.06 66.50 23.95
N ARG A 282 -90.48 65.34 24.48
CA ARG A 282 -89.64 64.13 24.51
C ARG A 282 -89.44 63.53 23.13
N LEU A 283 -90.48 63.55 22.28
CA LEU A 283 -90.42 63.04 20.92
C LEU A 283 -89.48 63.86 20.03
N ASP A 284 -89.50 65.18 20.20
CA ASP A 284 -88.65 66.12 19.48
C ASP A 284 -87.17 65.99 19.89
N ALA A 285 -86.91 65.76 21.18
CA ALA A 285 -85.55 65.52 21.69
C ALA A 285 -84.92 64.24 21.11
N VAL A 286 -85.69 63.15 21.04
CA VAL A 286 -85.23 61.88 20.44
C VAL A 286 -85.07 62.02 18.92
N GLY A 287 -85.98 62.73 18.25
CA GLY A 287 -85.90 63.02 16.81
C GLY A 287 -84.63 63.77 16.41
N ARG A 288 -84.14 64.69 17.26
CA ARG A 288 -82.89 65.43 17.01
C ARG A 288 -81.62 64.60 17.23
N GLN A 289 -81.65 63.60 18.11
CA GLN A 289 -80.46 62.78 18.44
C GLN A 289 -80.26 61.59 17.49
N LEU A 290 -81.33 61.01 16.96
CA LEU A 290 -81.32 59.80 16.12
C LEU A 290 -80.43 59.88 14.86
N PRO A 291 -80.42 60.99 14.08
CA PRO A 291 -79.62 61.07 12.85
C PRO A 291 -78.11 61.08 13.10
N ARG A 292 -77.67 61.65 14.23
CA ARG A 292 -76.26 61.70 14.61
C ARG A 292 -75.75 60.30 14.98
N ILE A 293 -76.47 59.60 15.86
CA ILE A 293 -76.13 58.23 16.27
C ILE A 293 -76.12 57.27 15.07
N ARG A 294 -77.02 57.46 14.10
CA ARG A 294 -77.04 56.66 12.86
C ARG A 294 -75.81 56.92 11.97
N ARG A 295 -75.33 58.17 11.88
CA ARG A 295 -74.09 58.49 11.16
C ARG A 295 -72.87 57.90 11.86
N ASP A 296 -72.76 58.09 13.17
CA ASP A 296 -71.64 57.56 13.95
C ASP A 296 -71.56 56.01 13.84
N LEU A 297 -72.71 55.32 13.82
CA LEU A 297 -72.77 53.87 13.60
C LEU A 297 -72.33 53.45 12.18
N ALA A 298 -72.72 54.22 11.16
CA ALA A 298 -72.33 53.96 9.78
C ALA A 298 -70.82 54.16 9.58
N ASP A 299 -70.24 55.23 10.14
CA ASP A 299 -68.81 55.52 10.05
C ASP A 299 -67.96 54.43 10.73
N VAL A 300 -68.38 53.95 11.91
CA VAL A 300 -67.71 52.83 12.60
C VAL A 300 -67.85 51.52 11.83
N HIS A 301 -69.00 51.28 11.19
CA HIS A 301 -69.21 50.11 10.34
C HIS A 301 -68.26 50.13 9.14
N ASP A 302 -68.16 51.26 8.44
CA ASP A 302 -67.28 51.42 7.27
C ASP A 302 -65.80 51.26 7.64
N LEU A 303 -65.37 51.81 8.80
CA LEU A 303 -64.01 51.61 9.31
C LEU A 303 -63.71 50.15 9.60
N ARG A 304 -64.66 49.42 10.22
CA ARG A 304 -64.51 47.99 10.48
C ARG A 304 -64.39 47.19 9.19
N VAL A 305 -65.26 47.46 8.20
CA VAL A 305 -65.22 46.77 6.91
C VAL A 305 -63.88 47.00 6.19
N ARG A 306 -63.36 48.24 6.18
CA ARG A 306 -62.03 48.51 5.61
C ARG A 306 -60.91 47.76 6.33
N ALA A 307 -60.94 47.70 7.66
CA ALA A 307 -59.94 46.97 8.43
C ALA A 307 -60.00 45.45 8.18
N GLU A 308 -61.20 44.88 8.04
CA GLU A 308 -61.42 43.47 7.70
C GLU A 308 -60.88 43.15 6.29
N GLU A 309 -61.13 44.01 5.30
CA GLU A 309 -60.62 43.85 3.93
C GLU A 309 -59.08 44.00 3.86
N GLU A 310 -58.49 44.98 4.56
CA GLU A 310 -57.03 45.13 4.66
C GLU A 310 -56.35 43.93 5.34
N GLU A 311 -56.95 43.41 6.42
CA GLU A 311 -56.44 42.22 7.10
C GLU A 311 -56.47 41.01 6.18
N ARG A 312 -57.58 40.83 5.44
CA ARG A 312 -57.72 39.76 4.46
C ARG A 312 -56.67 39.86 3.37
N ALA A 313 -56.49 41.03 2.76
CA ALA A 313 -55.49 41.25 1.72
C ALA A 313 -54.05 40.97 2.21
N ARG A 314 -53.71 41.39 3.45
CA ARG A 314 -52.39 41.08 4.04
C ARG A 314 -52.19 39.59 4.34
N ARG A 315 -53.24 38.88 4.77
CA ARG A 315 -53.18 37.43 4.99
C ARG A 315 -53.01 36.66 3.68
N GLU A 316 -53.72 37.06 2.63
CA GLU A 316 -53.60 36.47 1.29
C GLU A 316 -52.16 36.71 0.75
N ALA A 317 -51.65 37.94 0.83
CA ALA A 317 -50.28 38.25 0.42
C ALA A 317 -49.20 37.48 1.21
N LEU A 318 -49.40 37.29 2.53
CA LEU A 318 -48.49 36.47 3.34
C LEU A 318 -48.51 35.01 2.90
N ALA A 319 -49.70 34.44 2.67
CA ALA A 319 -49.84 33.06 2.22
C ALA A 319 -49.19 32.84 0.85
N ASP A 320 -49.31 33.79 -0.07
CA ASP A 320 -48.66 33.75 -1.38
C ASP A 320 -47.13 33.76 -1.24
N GLN A 321 -46.57 34.66 -0.41
CA GLN A 321 -45.13 34.71 -0.14
C GLN A 321 -44.60 33.44 0.53
N GLU A 322 -45.35 32.88 1.49
CA GLU A 322 -45.01 31.63 2.16
C GLU A 322 -45.04 30.45 1.17
N ALA A 323 -46.04 30.40 0.28
CA ALA A 323 -46.15 29.39 -0.75
C ALA A 323 -45.00 29.46 -1.77
N GLU A 324 -44.63 30.68 -2.19
CA GLU A 324 -43.52 30.92 -3.12
C GLU A 324 -42.18 30.54 -2.49
N ALA A 325 -41.91 30.97 -1.24
CA ALA A 325 -40.70 30.58 -0.52
C ALA A 325 -40.57 29.06 -0.39
N LEU A 326 -41.66 28.36 -0.04
CA LEU A 326 -41.66 26.90 0.03
C LEU A 326 -41.52 26.25 -1.35
N ALA A 327 -42.04 26.85 -2.43
CA ALA A 327 -41.87 26.36 -3.79
C ALA A 327 -40.41 26.45 -4.25
N CYS A 328 -39.77 27.60 -4.06
CA CYS A 328 -38.34 27.77 -4.30
C CYS A 328 -37.50 26.79 -3.45
N GLY A 329 -37.88 26.61 -2.18
CA GLY A 329 -37.21 25.66 -1.29
C GLY A 329 -37.36 24.19 -1.69
N ARG A 330 -38.46 23.80 -2.34
CA ARG A 330 -38.62 22.47 -2.95
C ARG A 330 -37.72 22.33 -4.18
N GLY A 331 -37.63 23.36 -5.01
CA GLY A 331 -36.71 23.39 -6.16
C GLY A 331 -35.25 23.21 -5.73
N LEU A 332 -34.82 23.95 -4.70
CA LEU A 332 -33.47 23.81 -4.13
C LEU A 332 -33.21 22.40 -3.58
N ARG A 333 -34.15 21.81 -2.84
CA ARG A 333 -33.98 20.44 -2.33
C ARG A 333 -33.95 19.40 -3.45
N LYS A 334 -34.76 19.57 -4.50
CA LYS A 334 -34.73 18.70 -5.68
C LYS A 334 -33.37 18.77 -6.38
N ALA A 335 -32.81 19.97 -6.51
CA ALA A 335 -31.46 20.18 -7.03
C ALA A 335 -30.39 19.45 -6.22
N LEU A 336 -30.41 19.60 -4.88
CA LEU A 336 -29.44 18.95 -3.98
C LEU A 336 -29.61 17.42 -3.92
N ALA A 337 -30.81 16.90 -4.21
CA ALA A 337 -31.09 15.47 -4.28
C ALA A 337 -30.62 14.80 -5.59
N LEU A 338 -30.24 15.58 -6.61
CA LEU A 338 -29.73 15.02 -7.87
C LEU A 338 -28.38 14.35 -7.63
N PRO A 339 -28.20 13.10 -8.11
CA PRO A 339 -26.94 12.37 -7.93
C PRO A 339 -25.74 13.14 -8.51
N GLY A 340 -24.73 13.35 -7.67
CA GLY A 340 -23.47 14.01 -8.02
C GLY A 340 -23.44 15.53 -7.87
N VAL A 341 -24.58 16.19 -7.61
CA VAL A 341 -24.61 17.65 -7.41
C VAL A 341 -23.85 18.08 -6.15
N LEU A 342 -24.06 17.40 -5.02
CA LEU A 342 -23.39 17.75 -3.76
C LEU A 342 -21.87 17.61 -3.89
N ARG A 343 -21.40 16.50 -4.45
CA ARG A 343 -19.97 16.23 -4.63
C ARG A 343 -19.34 17.13 -5.69
N GLY A 344 -20.01 17.32 -6.82
CA GLY A 344 -19.56 18.22 -7.89
C GLY A 344 -19.52 19.69 -7.47
N ALA A 345 -20.38 20.12 -6.55
CA ALA A 345 -20.37 21.46 -5.98
C ALA A 345 -19.41 21.62 -4.78
N GLY A 346 -18.71 20.57 -4.36
CA GLY A 346 -17.82 20.60 -3.20
C GLY A 346 -18.54 20.72 -1.84
N LEU A 347 -19.83 20.36 -1.79
CA LEU A 347 -20.68 20.45 -0.60
C LEU A 347 -20.69 19.16 0.25
N ASP A 348 -19.94 18.13 -0.16
CA ASP A 348 -19.88 16.80 0.48
C ASP A 348 -18.76 16.69 1.55
N THR A 349 -17.95 17.75 1.73
CA THR A 349 -16.73 17.70 2.56
C THR A 349 -16.86 18.29 3.97
N ASP A 350 -17.95 18.99 4.26
CA ASP A 350 -18.17 19.65 5.56
C ASP A 350 -19.27 18.97 6.39
N GLY A 351 -19.18 19.08 7.72
CA GLY A 351 -20.13 18.50 8.69
C GLY A 351 -21.59 18.96 8.57
N ASP A 352 -21.91 19.77 7.57
CA ASP A 352 -23.25 20.20 7.16
C ASP A 352 -23.94 19.21 6.21
N GLU A 353 -23.33 18.06 5.88
CA GLU A 353 -23.89 17.00 5.03
C GLU A 353 -25.31 16.56 5.48
N VAL A 354 -25.53 16.50 6.81
CA VAL A 354 -26.83 16.16 7.42
C VAL A 354 -27.87 17.25 7.17
N ALA A 355 -27.47 18.53 7.17
CA ALA A 355 -28.37 19.65 6.90
C ALA A 355 -28.72 19.73 5.40
N LEU A 356 -27.75 19.46 4.52
CA LEU A 356 -27.90 19.50 3.07
C LEU A 356 -28.76 18.36 2.51
N LYS A 357 -28.76 17.19 3.17
CA LYS A 357 -29.59 16.03 2.83
C LYS A 357 -30.92 15.99 3.61
N SER A 358 -31.22 17.00 4.42
CA SER A 358 -32.44 17.03 5.22
C SER A 358 -33.70 17.14 4.35
N PRO A 359 -34.65 16.20 4.44
CA PRO A 359 -35.93 16.28 3.72
C PRO A 359 -36.76 17.49 4.17
N ASP A 360 -37.72 17.92 3.35
CA ASP A 360 -38.69 18.96 3.73
C ASP A 360 -39.52 18.47 4.92
N PRO A 361 -39.50 19.17 6.08
CA PRO A 361 -40.22 18.73 7.27
C PRO A 361 -41.71 19.09 7.13
N LEU A 362 -42.43 18.32 6.31
CA LEU A 362 -43.86 18.51 6.00
C LEU A 362 -44.78 18.45 7.22
N HIS A 363 -44.29 17.94 8.36
CA HIS A 363 -45.02 17.82 9.62
C HIS A 363 -44.95 19.09 10.49
N LEU A 364 -44.10 20.05 10.15
CA LEU A 364 -43.93 21.31 10.87
C LEU A 364 -44.83 22.41 10.29
N ASP A 365 -45.06 23.46 11.08
CA ASP A 365 -45.82 24.64 10.62
C ASP A 365 -45.05 25.41 9.52
N VAL A 366 -45.77 26.20 8.72
CA VAL A 366 -45.21 26.95 7.58
C VAL A 366 -44.03 27.82 7.99
N ARG A 367 -44.12 28.51 9.14
CA ARG A 367 -43.03 29.34 9.65
C ARG A 367 -41.78 28.55 10.03
N GLU A 368 -41.96 27.39 10.64
CA GLU A 368 -40.85 26.50 11.02
C GLU A 368 -40.18 25.90 9.76
N ARG A 369 -40.98 25.55 8.75
CA ARG A 369 -40.46 25.10 7.44
C ARG A 369 -39.65 26.18 6.72
N ILE A 370 -40.09 27.44 6.79
CA ILE A 370 -39.33 28.59 6.25
C ILE A 370 -38.03 28.81 7.05
N ALA A 371 -38.07 28.67 8.37
CA ALA A 371 -36.86 28.75 9.19
C ALA A 371 -35.86 27.64 8.85
N ALA A 372 -36.32 26.40 8.67
CA ALA A 372 -35.49 25.28 8.21
C ALA A 372 -34.94 25.52 6.79
N LEU A 373 -35.74 26.11 5.89
CA LEU A 373 -35.28 26.51 4.56
C LEU A 373 -34.16 27.56 4.64
N ARG A 374 -34.25 28.54 5.55
CA ARG A 374 -33.16 29.53 5.73
C ARG A 374 -31.85 28.86 6.15
N LEU A 375 -31.91 27.93 7.10
CA LEU A 375 -30.73 27.16 7.52
C LEU A 375 -30.11 26.37 6.36
N LEU A 376 -30.95 25.75 5.51
CA LEU A 376 -30.49 25.05 4.31
C LEU A 376 -29.80 26.01 3.33
N VAL A 377 -30.41 27.18 3.07
CA VAL A 377 -29.84 28.19 2.18
C VAL A 377 -28.50 28.71 2.72
N ASP A 378 -28.39 28.92 4.04
CA ASP A 378 -27.16 29.38 4.67
C ASP A 378 -26.05 28.29 4.64
N ALA A 379 -26.40 27.01 4.74
CA ALA A 379 -25.45 25.91 4.55
C ALA A 379 -24.92 25.86 3.10
N VAL A 380 -25.82 25.94 2.12
CA VAL A 380 -25.44 25.97 0.69
C VAL A 380 -24.56 27.18 0.37
N ARG A 381 -24.90 28.37 0.87
CA ARG A 381 -24.11 29.59 0.65
C ARG A 381 -22.73 29.57 1.30
N ARG A 382 -22.55 28.84 2.41
CA ARG A 382 -21.24 28.72 3.06
C ARG A 382 -20.29 27.80 2.28
N GLY A 383 -20.82 26.76 1.66
CA GLY A 383 -20.01 25.80 0.90
C GLY A 383 -19.78 26.19 -0.57
N LEU A 384 -20.61 27.06 -1.14
CA LEU A 384 -20.41 27.57 -2.50
C LEU A 384 -19.46 28.78 -2.53
N ASP A 385 -18.61 28.83 -3.55
CA ASP A 385 -17.83 30.01 -3.89
C ASP A 385 -18.73 31.22 -4.19
N ALA A 386 -18.18 32.43 -4.01
CA ALA A 386 -18.87 33.68 -4.35
C ALA A 386 -19.37 33.65 -5.80
N GLU A 387 -20.61 34.10 -6.01
CA GLU A 387 -21.29 34.07 -7.31
C GLU A 387 -20.46 34.78 -8.39
N ARG A 388 -19.90 34.00 -9.31
CA ARG A 388 -19.14 34.53 -10.45
C ARG A 388 -20.07 34.63 -11.65
N HIS A 389 -20.35 35.86 -12.07
CA HIS A 389 -21.25 36.15 -13.21
C HIS A 389 -20.61 35.83 -14.59
N ASP A 390 -19.40 35.29 -14.62
CA ASP A 390 -18.66 34.88 -15.83
C ASP A 390 -19.00 33.44 -16.27
N ILE A 391 -19.73 32.69 -15.45
CA ILE A 391 -20.19 31.33 -15.74
C ILE A 391 -21.54 31.41 -16.49
N SER A 392 -21.45 31.56 -17.81
CA SER A 392 -22.59 31.44 -18.72
C SER A 392 -22.77 30.00 -19.21
N ASP A 393 -23.95 29.72 -19.75
CA ASP A 393 -24.21 28.48 -20.50
C ASP A 393 -23.15 28.19 -21.57
N THR A 394 -22.74 29.23 -22.30
CA THR A 394 -21.70 29.15 -23.32
C THR A 394 -20.34 28.77 -22.72
N THR A 395 -20.01 29.32 -21.55
CA THR A 395 -18.78 28.99 -20.80
C THR A 395 -18.79 27.50 -20.43
N LEU A 396 -19.93 26.97 -19.97
CA LEU A 396 -20.08 25.57 -19.59
C LEU A 396 -19.95 24.63 -20.79
N LEU A 397 -20.56 24.95 -21.93
CA LEU A 397 -20.42 24.16 -23.16
C LEU A 397 -18.96 24.15 -23.68
N ASN A 398 -18.25 25.28 -23.61
CA ASN A 398 -16.84 25.33 -24.00
C ASN A 398 -15.99 24.44 -23.09
N ARG A 399 -16.15 24.53 -21.76
CA ARG A 399 -15.43 23.67 -20.80
C ARG A 399 -15.72 22.19 -20.99
N HIS A 400 -16.96 21.86 -21.33
CA HIS A 400 -17.35 20.51 -21.66
C HIS A 400 -16.69 19.99 -22.95
N THR A 401 -16.50 20.86 -23.94
CA THR A 401 -15.79 20.52 -25.18
C THR A 401 -14.31 20.30 -24.90
N ASP A 402 -13.66 21.20 -24.13
CA ASP A 402 -12.28 21.03 -23.68
C ASP A 402 -12.09 19.70 -22.91
N LEU A 403 -13.03 19.36 -22.03
CA LEU A 403 -13.02 18.10 -21.28
C LEU A 403 -13.10 16.89 -22.22
N ARG A 404 -14.04 16.89 -23.17
CA ARG A 404 -14.19 15.79 -24.14
C ARG A 404 -12.92 15.61 -24.96
N ASP A 405 -12.30 16.69 -25.43
CA ASP A 405 -11.10 16.64 -26.26
C ASP A 405 -9.87 16.11 -25.49
N GLN A 406 -9.82 16.33 -24.17
CA GLN A 406 -8.70 15.88 -23.31
C GLN A 406 -8.86 14.45 -22.78
N LEU A 407 -10.09 13.91 -22.76
CA LEU A 407 -10.36 12.54 -22.33
C LEU A 407 -9.89 11.54 -23.39
N SER A 408 -8.66 11.03 -23.24
CA SER A 408 -8.08 10.06 -24.15
C SER A 408 -8.49 8.62 -23.78
N GLY A 409 -9.52 8.09 -24.47
CA GLY A 409 -9.66 6.66 -24.75
C GLY A 409 -10.33 5.77 -23.70
N GLY A 410 -11.25 6.30 -22.89
CA GLY A 410 -12.04 5.46 -21.96
C GLY A 410 -13.31 6.10 -21.37
N TYR A 411 -13.43 7.43 -21.43
CA TYR A 411 -14.62 8.16 -20.99
C TYR A 411 -15.13 9.06 -22.11
N ASP A 412 -16.43 9.10 -22.32
CA ASP A 412 -17.12 10.14 -23.11
C ASP A 412 -17.86 11.10 -22.16
N ALA A 413 -17.93 12.37 -22.51
CA ALA A 413 -18.60 13.38 -21.69
C ALA A 413 -19.98 13.70 -22.27
N THR A 414 -21.01 13.66 -21.42
CA THR A 414 -22.40 14.03 -21.75
C THR A 414 -22.90 15.15 -20.84
N ILE A 415 -23.78 16.02 -21.36
CA ILE A 415 -24.51 17.01 -20.56
C ILE A 415 -25.98 16.61 -20.54
N GLU A 416 -26.54 16.51 -19.34
CA GLU A 416 -27.97 16.33 -19.11
C GLU A 416 -28.52 17.55 -18.37
N GLU A 417 -29.71 18.01 -18.72
CA GLU A 417 -30.37 19.11 -18.01
C GLU A 417 -31.54 18.57 -17.19
N HIS A 418 -31.48 18.80 -15.87
CA HIS A 418 -32.53 18.40 -14.92
C HIS A 418 -33.01 19.64 -14.18
N ASP A 419 -34.27 20.04 -14.39
CA ASP A 419 -34.88 21.21 -13.76
C ASP A 419 -34.07 22.52 -13.91
N GLY A 420 -33.49 22.75 -15.09
CA GLY A 420 -32.66 23.92 -15.37
C GLY A 420 -31.22 23.81 -14.86
N ILE A 421 -30.83 22.67 -14.29
CA ILE A 421 -29.45 22.40 -13.84
C ILE A 421 -28.77 21.50 -14.86
N LYS A 422 -27.67 22.00 -15.42
CA LYS A 422 -26.84 21.25 -16.37
C LYS A 422 -25.83 20.40 -15.61
N LEU A 423 -25.99 19.08 -15.72
CA LEU A 423 -25.13 18.08 -15.13
C LEU A 423 -24.23 17.51 -16.20
N CYS A 424 -22.91 17.67 -16.03
CA CYS A 424 -21.94 16.97 -16.86
C CYS A 424 -21.64 15.60 -16.23
N ARG A 425 -21.83 14.53 -17.00
CA ARG A 425 -21.51 13.15 -16.60
C ARG A 425 -20.50 12.55 -17.55
N LEU A 426 -19.80 11.54 -17.06
CA LEU A 426 -18.86 10.75 -17.86
C LEU A 426 -19.46 9.36 -18.10
N VAL A 427 -19.29 8.84 -19.31
CA VAL A 427 -19.77 7.52 -19.72
C VAL A 427 -18.55 6.67 -20.05
N ASP A 428 -18.45 5.48 -19.44
CA ASP A 428 -17.50 4.44 -19.83
C ASP A 428 -18.24 3.15 -20.21
N ASP A 429 -17.49 2.05 -20.41
CA ASP A 429 -18.04 0.73 -20.72
C ASP A 429 -18.92 0.14 -19.59
N HIS A 430 -18.85 0.69 -18.37
CA HIS A 430 -19.58 0.26 -17.19
C HIS A 430 -20.79 1.15 -16.85
N GLY A 431 -20.92 2.32 -17.50
CA GLY A 431 -22.11 3.14 -17.51
C GLY A 431 -21.85 4.62 -17.21
N LEU A 432 -22.85 5.28 -16.61
CA LEU A 432 -22.81 6.70 -16.27
C LEU A 432 -22.12 6.89 -14.91
N HIS A 433 -21.14 7.80 -14.89
CA HIS A 433 -20.36 8.17 -13.73
C HIS A 433 -20.41 9.67 -13.46
N ASP A 434 -20.34 10.00 -12.17
CA ASP A 434 -20.20 11.37 -11.69
C ASP A 434 -18.78 11.89 -12.02
N ILE A 435 -18.72 13.08 -12.62
CA ILE A 435 -17.48 13.74 -13.00
C ILE A 435 -16.56 13.99 -11.80
N ALA A 436 -17.12 14.28 -10.62
CA ALA A 436 -16.33 14.51 -9.41
C ALA A 436 -15.61 13.23 -8.95
N VAL A 437 -16.33 12.10 -8.97
CA VAL A 437 -15.78 10.78 -8.59
C VAL A 437 -14.68 10.35 -9.54
N VAL A 438 -14.91 10.48 -10.85
CA VAL A 438 -13.90 10.14 -11.85
C VAL A 438 -12.71 11.09 -11.78
N GLY A 439 -12.94 12.39 -11.53
CA GLY A 439 -11.89 13.38 -11.33
C GLY A 439 -11.00 13.06 -10.13
N GLU A 440 -11.59 12.71 -8.98
CA GLU A 440 -10.87 12.25 -7.79
C GLU A 440 -10.06 10.98 -8.07
N ARG A 441 -10.65 10.00 -8.76
CA ARG A 441 -9.97 8.76 -9.15
C ARG A 441 -8.78 9.03 -10.07
N ILE A 442 -8.97 9.82 -11.13
CA ILE A 442 -7.88 10.19 -12.05
C ILE A 442 -6.78 10.96 -11.31
N ALA A 443 -7.14 11.85 -10.37
CA ALA A 443 -6.18 12.55 -9.55
C ALA A 443 -5.37 11.60 -8.64
N ALA A 444 -6.03 10.62 -8.04
CA ALA A 444 -5.38 9.58 -7.24
C ALA A 444 -4.47 8.69 -8.10
N GLU A 445 -4.95 8.20 -9.25
CA GLU A 445 -4.16 7.42 -10.20
C GLU A 445 -2.95 8.20 -10.73
N ALA A 446 -3.12 9.50 -10.99
CA ALA A 446 -2.03 10.39 -11.41
C ALA A 446 -1.01 10.59 -10.27
N ALA A 447 -1.44 10.71 -9.02
CA ALA A 447 -0.54 10.77 -7.87
C ALA A 447 0.24 9.45 -7.72
N GLU A 448 -0.45 8.31 -7.77
CA GLU A 448 0.19 6.98 -7.70
C GLU A 448 1.13 6.73 -8.89
N ALA A 449 0.79 7.18 -10.09
CA ALA A 449 1.66 7.09 -11.26
C ALA A 449 2.91 7.95 -11.09
N ARG A 450 2.79 9.17 -10.57
CA ARG A 450 3.95 10.03 -10.24
C ARG A 450 4.83 9.39 -9.18
N ASP A 451 4.25 8.78 -8.15
CA ASP A 451 5.00 8.09 -7.11
C ASP A 451 5.74 6.86 -7.65
N ARG A 452 5.07 6.05 -8.49
CA ARG A 452 5.69 4.90 -9.18
C ARG A 452 6.79 5.31 -10.14
N LEU A 453 6.62 6.41 -10.87
CA LEU A 453 7.66 6.97 -11.73
C LEU A 453 8.86 7.40 -10.90
N THR A 454 8.63 8.10 -9.80
CA THR A 454 9.70 8.54 -8.87
C THR A 454 10.46 7.35 -8.29
N GLU A 455 9.77 6.27 -7.92
CA GLU A 455 10.41 5.07 -7.37
C GLU A 455 11.18 4.28 -8.44
N ARG A 456 10.62 4.13 -9.64
CA ARG A 456 11.30 3.49 -10.77
C ARG A 456 12.52 4.29 -11.22
N GLU A 457 12.44 5.61 -11.23
CA GLU A 457 13.58 6.50 -11.50
C GLU A 457 14.67 6.33 -10.44
N ARG A 458 14.31 6.24 -9.15
CA ARG A 458 15.24 5.94 -8.06
C ARG A 458 15.91 4.57 -8.21
N GLU A 459 15.16 3.53 -8.54
CA GLU A 459 15.71 2.17 -8.71
C GLU A 459 16.66 2.06 -9.92
N VAL A 460 16.28 2.64 -11.06
CA VAL A 460 17.13 2.70 -12.26
C VAL A 460 18.40 3.49 -11.96
N PHE A 461 18.27 4.61 -11.24
CA PHE A 461 19.40 5.42 -10.82
C PHE A 461 20.33 4.67 -9.86
N GLN A 462 19.80 3.97 -8.86
CA GLN A 462 20.58 3.15 -7.93
C GLN A 462 21.35 2.03 -8.64
N ARG A 463 20.73 1.37 -9.62
CA ARG A 463 21.37 0.33 -10.44
C ARG A 463 22.47 0.90 -11.34
N PHE A 464 22.25 2.07 -11.94
CA PHE A 464 23.24 2.77 -12.75
C PHE A 464 24.45 3.23 -11.92
N LEU A 465 24.22 3.73 -10.71
CA LEU A 465 25.29 4.11 -9.78
C LEU A 465 26.13 2.90 -9.33
N ALA A 466 25.47 1.77 -9.07
CA ALA A 466 26.08 0.54 -8.56
C ALA A 466 26.97 -0.18 -9.58
N GLY A 467 26.57 -0.17 -10.85
CA GLY A 467 27.24 -0.90 -11.92
C GLY A 467 28.20 0.00 -12.69
N GLU A 468 27.67 0.66 -13.72
CA GLU A 468 28.49 1.29 -14.76
C GLU A 468 29.30 2.50 -14.26
N LEU A 469 28.71 3.35 -13.40
CA LEU A 469 29.42 4.53 -12.88
C LEU A 469 30.52 4.16 -11.87
N GLY A 470 30.22 3.28 -10.91
CA GLY A 470 31.20 2.81 -9.93
C GLY A 470 32.38 2.09 -10.59
N ASP A 471 32.12 1.31 -11.64
CA ASP A 471 33.13 0.60 -12.41
C ASP A 471 33.98 1.55 -13.25
N HIS A 472 33.35 2.50 -13.95
CA HIS A 472 34.07 3.50 -14.73
C HIS A 472 34.98 4.35 -13.85
N LEU A 473 34.49 4.80 -12.69
CA LEU A 473 35.26 5.63 -11.78
C LEU A 473 36.42 4.86 -11.14
N SER A 474 36.23 3.59 -10.79
CA SER A 474 37.33 2.72 -10.33
C SER A 474 38.39 2.51 -11.41
N SER A 475 37.97 2.31 -12.66
CA SER A 475 38.88 2.17 -13.81
C SER A 475 39.72 3.43 -14.03
N GLN A 476 39.11 4.62 -13.95
CA GLN A 476 39.83 5.90 -14.08
C GLN A 476 40.83 6.14 -12.94
N VAL A 477 40.46 5.84 -11.70
CA VAL A 477 41.35 5.98 -10.53
C VAL A 477 42.54 5.02 -10.65
N LEU A 478 42.32 3.76 -11.05
CA LEU A 478 43.39 2.79 -11.27
C LEU A 478 44.30 3.18 -12.44
N ALA A 479 43.72 3.67 -13.54
CA ALA A 479 44.48 4.14 -14.71
C ALA A 479 45.35 5.36 -14.37
N ALA A 480 44.82 6.32 -13.61
CA ALA A 480 45.58 7.46 -13.10
C ALA A 480 46.73 7.01 -12.20
N GLY A 481 46.49 6.07 -11.28
CA GLY A 481 47.55 5.49 -10.44
C GLY A 481 48.66 4.79 -11.23
N ALA A 482 48.28 4.02 -12.26
CA ALA A 482 49.23 3.35 -13.15
C ALA A 482 50.07 4.36 -13.96
N LEU A 483 49.46 5.45 -14.43
CA LEU A 483 50.14 6.53 -15.13
C LEU A 483 51.18 7.21 -14.23
N VAL A 484 50.82 7.50 -12.97
CA VAL A 484 51.76 8.08 -11.99
C VAL A 484 52.93 7.13 -11.72
N ALA A 485 52.67 5.83 -11.60
CA ALA A 485 53.73 4.83 -11.43
C ALA A 485 54.67 4.75 -12.65
N ALA A 486 54.13 4.80 -13.86
CA ALA A 486 54.92 4.84 -15.09
C ALA A 486 55.75 6.13 -15.21
N LEU A 487 55.16 7.26 -14.83
CA LEU A 487 55.84 8.55 -14.81
C LEU A 487 56.98 8.57 -13.79
N ASN A 488 56.78 8.03 -12.59
CA ASN A 488 57.82 7.88 -11.58
C ASN A 488 58.95 6.92 -12.02
N THR A 489 58.61 5.84 -12.73
CA THR A 489 59.61 4.95 -13.33
C THR A 489 60.48 5.69 -14.34
N THR A 490 59.87 6.57 -15.14
CA THR A 490 60.58 7.40 -16.13
C THR A 490 61.42 8.48 -15.44
N LEU A 491 60.85 9.19 -14.46
CA LEU A 491 61.56 10.22 -13.69
C LEU A 491 62.74 9.64 -12.90
N ALA A 492 62.67 8.38 -12.45
CA ALA A 492 63.79 7.69 -11.81
C ALA A 492 65.03 7.54 -12.72
N THR A 493 64.85 7.57 -14.05
CA THR A 493 65.96 7.51 -15.03
C THR A 493 66.61 8.87 -15.30
N VAL A 494 65.96 9.97 -14.93
CA VAL A 494 66.44 11.33 -15.16
C VAL A 494 67.03 11.87 -13.87
N ARG A 495 68.37 11.92 -13.78
CA ARG A 495 69.06 12.58 -12.68
C ARG A 495 69.50 13.98 -13.08
N THR A 496 69.20 14.96 -12.25
CA THR A 496 69.76 16.30 -12.39
C THR A 496 71.26 16.28 -12.12
N SER A 497 72.01 17.27 -12.63
CA SER A 497 73.47 17.40 -12.46
C SER A 497 73.95 17.47 -10.99
N HIS A 498 73.03 17.60 -10.03
CA HIS A 498 73.28 17.58 -8.58
C HIS A 498 72.86 16.25 -7.90
N GLY A 499 72.51 15.22 -8.66
CA GLY A 499 72.21 13.88 -8.14
C GLY A 499 70.80 13.68 -7.54
N LEU A 500 69.95 14.71 -7.57
CA LEU A 500 68.56 14.65 -7.10
C LEU A 500 67.65 14.09 -8.20
N GLY A 501 66.87 13.06 -7.85
CA GLY A 501 65.74 12.55 -8.62
C GLY A 501 64.46 13.23 -8.16
N VAL A 502 63.43 13.23 -9.01
CA VAL A 502 62.11 13.78 -8.66
C VAL A 502 61.11 12.65 -8.72
N ALA A 503 60.28 12.51 -7.68
CA ALA A 503 59.13 11.61 -7.67
C ALA A 503 57.84 12.41 -7.49
N LEU A 504 56.76 11.96 -8.12
CA LEU A 504 55.43 12.49 -7.93
C LEU A 504 54.66 11.56 -7.01
N ASP A 505 54.25 12.08 -5.86
CA ASP A 505 53.46 11.35 -4.90
C ASP A 505 51.98 11.73 -5.05
N TRP A 506 51.15 10.76 -5.43
CA TRP A 506 49.72 10.92 -5.67
C TRP A 506 48.95 10.45 -4.44
N LYS A 507 48.64 11.41 -3.56
CA LYS A 507 47.98 11.17 -2.27
C LYS A 507 46.61 11.84 -2.22
N LEU A 508 45.78 11.37 -1.29
CA LEU A 508 44.52 12.05 -0.99
C LEU A 508 44.83 13.48 -0.53
N ALA A 509 44.06 14.47 -1.00
CA ALA A 509 44.27 15.86 -0.60
C ALA A 509 44.03 16.05 0.92
N ASP A 510 44.74 17.00 1.54
CA ASP A 510 44.57 17.33 2.95
C ASP A 510 43.21 18.04 3.17
N GLY A 511 42.42 17.56 4.12
CA GLY A 511 41.10 18.12 4.45
C GLY A 511 39.90 17.46 3.76
N VAL A 512 40.10 16.32 3.09
CA VAL A 512 39.03 15.57 2.43
C VAL A 512 38.14 14.86 3.47
N GLU A 513 36.82 14.95 3.27
CA GLU A 513 35.81 14.36 4.16
C GLU A 513 36.00 12.85 4.35
N ALA A 514 35.64 12.34 5.54
CA ALA A 514 35.79 10.92 5.90
C ALA A 514 35.07 9.98 4.91
N ASP A 515 33.95 10.44 4.34
CA ASP A 515 33.19 9.72 3.32
C ASP A 515 33.98 9.56 2.02
N VAL A 516 34.63 10.62 1.53
CA VAL A 516 35.46 10.56 0.32
C VAL A 516 36.69 9.68 0.53
N LYS A 517 37.26 9.67 1.74
CA LYS A 517 38.34 8.72 2.09
C LYS A 517 37.88 7.27 1.99
N ALA A 518 36.69 6.95 2.53
CA ALA A 518 36.11 5.61 2.43
C ALA A 518 35.79 5.21 0.98
N ALA A 519 35.27 6.14 0.16
CA ALA A 519 35.06 5.90 -1.27
C ALA A 519 36.39 5.65 -2.00
N VAL A 520 37.42 6.46 -1.77
CA VAL A 520 38.73 6.33 -2.43
C VAL A 520 39.40 5.00 -2.12
N ASP A 521 39.33 4.53 -0.87
CA ASP A 521 39.88 3.22 -0.49
C ASP A 521 39.17 2.07 -1.21
N LEU A 522 37.84 2.18 -1.41
CA LEU A 522 37.05 1.21 -2.16
C LEU A 522 37.30 1.28 -3.68
N LEU A 523 37.54 2.48 -4.22
CA LEU A 523 37.81 2.72 -5.64
C LEU A 523 39.22 2.29 -6.08
N ARG A 524 40.16 2.15 -5.13
CA ARG A 524 41.49 1.58 -5.37
C ARG A 524 41.48 0.07 -5.60
N SER A 525 40.33 -0.59 -5.43
CA SER A 525 40.13 -2.01 -5.71
C SER A 525 39.33 -2.20 -7.00
N PRO A 526 39.78 -3.08 -7.94
CA PRO A 526 38.99 -3.44 -9.12
C PRO A 526 37.58 -3.91 -8.74
N SER A 527 36.57 -3.51 -9.50
CA SER A 527 35.16 -3.79 -9.17
C SER A 527 34.84 -5.27 -9.00
N GLY A 528 35.46 -6.14 -9.82
CA GLY A 528 35.30 -7.60 -9.72
C GLY A 528 35.89 -8.25 -8.46
N LEU A 529 36.67 -7.51 -7.66
CA LEU A 529 37.27 -7.98 -6.41
C LEU A 529 36.58 -7.41 -5.16
N ARG A 530 35.62 -6.47 -5.33
CA ARG A 530 34.85 -5.89 -4.20
C ARG A 530 33.75 -6.86 -3.77
N THR A 531 33.55 -7.00 -2.46
CA THR A 531 32.39 -7.73 -1.92
C THR A 531 31.10 -6.96 -2.20
N ARG A 532 29.96 -7.65 -2.04
CA ARG A 532 28.64 -7.02 -2.15
C ARG A 532 28.48 -5.86 -1.16
N GLU A 533 28.91 -6.05 0.08
CA GLU A 533 28.88 -5.05 1.15
C GLU A 533 29.77 -3.83 0.83
N GLN A 534 30.97 -4.05 0.29
CA GLN A 534 31.87 -2.98 -0.17
C GLN A 534 31.30 -2.19 -1.35
N SER A 535 30.57 -2.85 -2.24
CA SER A 535 29.89 -2.20 -3.36
C SER A 535 28.65 -1.41 -2.93
N GLU A 536 27.95 -1.89 -1.91
CA GLU A 536 26.85 -1.17 -1.23
C GLU A 536 27.38 0.07 -0.48
N GLN A 537 28.49 -0.07 0.26
CA GLN A 537 29.11 1.05 0.97
C GLN A 537 29.61 2.16 0.02
N LEU A 538 30.25 1.79 -1.11
CA LEU A 538 30.66 2.77 -2.12
C LEU A 538 29.44 3.52 -2.70
N ARG A 539 28.34 2.82 -2.93
CA ARG A 539 27.09 3.40 -3.45
C ARG A 539 26.53 4.44 -2.49
N ASP A 540 26.43 4.12 -1.21
CA ASP A 540 25.88 5.02 -0.19
C ASP A 540 26.72 6.29 -0.02
N VAL A 541 28.03 6.18 -0.18
CA VAL A 541 28.94 7.33 -0.15
C VAL A 541 28.76 8.22 -1.38
N LEU A 542 28.73 7.63 -2.59
CA LEU A 542 28.55 8.40 -3.83
C LEU A 542 27.18 9.09 -3.88
N GLN A 543 26.12 8.42 -3.37
CA GLN A 543 24.78 9.00 -3.29
C GLN A 543 24.72 10.21 -2.36
N ARG A 544 25.33 10.11 -1.16
CA ARG A 544 25.40 11.24 -0.22
C ARG A 544 26.10 12.45 -0.84
N ARG A 545 27.21 12.22 -1.56
CA ARG A 545 27.93 13.27 -2.29
C ARG A 545 27.11 13.96 -3.38
N ILE A 546 26.30 13.20 -4.14
CA ILE A 546 25.42 13.77 -5.17
C ILE A 546 24.32 14.62 -4.53
N GLU A 547 23.75 14.15 -3.40
CA GLU A 547 22.76 14.93 -2.65
C GLU A 547 23.36 16.18 -2.00
N ASP A 548 24.60 16.13 -1.53
CA ASP A 548 25.30 17.30 -0.99
C ASP A 548 25.58 18.34 -2.09
N ALA A 549 26.01 17.90 -3.28
CA ALA A 549 26.19 18.77 -4.45
C ALA A 549 24.87 19.40 -4.92
N ARG A 550 23.76 18.67 -4.80
CA ARG A 550 22.40 19.18 -5.09
C ARG A 550 21.94 20.20 -4.05
N ARG A 551 22.21 19.97 -2.76
CA ARG A 551 21.88 20.94 -1.70
C ARG A 551 22.68 22.23 -1.81
N ALA A 552 23.92 22.14 -2.28
CA ALA A 552 24.79 23.31 -2.46
C ALA A 552 24.34 24.23 -3.62
N ASP A 553 23.73 23.68 -4.68
CA ASP A 553 23.22 24.46 -5.80
C ASP A 553 21.90 23.90 -6.36
N PRO A 554 20.73 24.16 -5.73
CA PRO A 554 19.46 23.58 -6.18
C PRO A 554 19.00 24.02 -7.58
N ALA A 555 19.61 25.06 -8.16
CA ALA A 555 19.21 25.65 -9.44
C ALA A 555 19.96 25.05 -10.64
N ALA A 556 21.09 24.37 -10.41
CA ALA A 556 21.84 23.74 -11.48
C ALA A 556 21.19 22.44 -12.00
N GLY A 557 21.45 22.13 -13.27
CA GLY A 557 20.97 20.90 -13.88
C GLY A 557 21.65 19.66 -13.30
N TYR A 558 20.95 18.53 -13.34
CA TYR A 558 21.41 17.27 -12.75
C TYR A 558 22.79 16.79 -13.23
N ALA A 559 23.11 17.01 -14.51
CA ALA A 559 24.43 16.69 -15.08
C ALA A 559 25.57 17.51 -14.43
N ALA A 560 25.29 18.73 -13.97
CA ALA A 560 26.27 19.55 -13.25
C ALA A 560 26.50 19.04 -11.83
N HIS A 561 25.47 18.52 -11.14
CA HIS A 561 25.62 17.85 -9.84
C HIS A 561 26.49 16.60 -9.95
N LEU A 562 26.24 15.75 -10.95
CA LEU A 562 27.04 14.55 -11.18
C LEU A 562 28.50 14.90 -11.47
N ARG A 563 28.76 15.91 -12.31
CA ARG A 563 30.11 16.34 -12.63
C ARG A 563 30.86 16.84 -11.39
N THR A 564 30.20 17.63 -10.55
CA THR A 564 30.81 18.19 -9.33
C THR A 564 31.03 17.12 -8.26
N ALA A 565 30.05 16.22 -8.09
CA ALA A 565 30.11 15.18 -7.06
C ALA A 565 31.11 14.05 -7.38
N LEU A 566 31.39 13.79 -8.67
CA LEU A 566 32.18 12.64 -9.13
C LEU A 566 33.53 13.02 -9.76
N ASP A 567 33.96 14.28 -9.67
CA ASP A 567 35.28 14.69 -10.18
C ASP A 567 36.39 14.18 -9.25
N TYR A 568 36.94 13.00 -9.57
CA TYR A 568 37.98 12.39 -8.75
C TYR A 568 39.26 13.22 -8.67
N ARG A 569 39.48 14.17 -9.58
CA ARG A 569 40.70 15.00 -9.62
C ARG A 569 40.81 15.91 -8.40
N ASP A 570 39.68 16.32 -7.84
CA ASP A 570 39.63 17.17 -6.65
C ASP A 570 39.84 16.37 -5.36
N TRP A 571 39.88 15.03 -5.43
CA TRP A 571 40.07 14.16 -4.26
C TRP A 571 41.55 13.86 -4.00
N PHE A 572 42.41 14.02 -5.01
CA PHE A 572 43.82 13.71 -4.91
C PHE A 572 44.68 14.95 -5.18
N ALA A 573 45.79 15.06 -4.45
CA ALA A 573 46.80 16.10 -4.65
C ALA A 573 48.12 15.46 -5.10
N PHE A 574 48.83 16.18 -5.97
CA PHE A 574 50.21 15.84 -6.32
C PHE A 574 51.16 16.56 -5.38
N THR A 575 51.97 15.80 -4.65
CA THR A 575 53.04 16.34 -3.82
C THR A 575 54.39 15.91 -4.39
N PRO A 576 55.36 16.83 -4.54
CA PRO A 576 56.69 16.46 -4.98
C PRO A 576 57.40 15.67 -3.86
N GLY A 577 57.77 14.43 -4.17
CA GLY A 577 58.69 13.62 -3.38
C GLY A 577 60.11 13.85 -3.89
N TRP A 578 61.02 14.22 -3.00
CA TRP A 578 62.44 14.48 -3.29
C TRP A 578 63.29 13.24 -3.02
#